data_AF-A0A833G7J7-F1
#
_entry.id   AF-A0A833G7J7-F1
#
_cell.length_a   1.000
_cell.length_b   1.000
_cell.length_c   1.000
_cell.angle_alpha   90.00
_cell.angle_beta   90.00
_cell.angle_gamma   90.00
#
_symmetry.space_group_name_H-M   'P 1'
#
loop_
_entity.id
_entity.type
_entity.pdbx_description
1 polymer ?
#
loop_
_entity_poly.entity_id
_entity_poly.type
_entity_poly.pdbx_seq_one_letter_code
_entity_poly.pdbx_strand_id
1 'polypeptide(L)' 'SNVVRSSVGASILWSSPVGVLRADFSHDLSKASTDDTQFFRFSAGKTF' A
#
# COMPACT_ATOMS: atom_id res chain seq x y z
N SER A 1 -3.84 -11.72 -21.04
CA SER A 1 -2.98 -10.63 -21.55
C SER A 1 -1.72 -10.57 -20.71
N ASN A 2 -0.53 -10.52 -21.33
CA ASN A 2 0.74 -10.44 -20.60
C ASN A 2 1.11 -8.94 -20.45
N VAL A 3 0.65 -8.33 -19.35
CA VAL A 3 0.88 -6.90 -19.04
C VAL A 3 1.79 -6.84 -17.81
N VAL A 4 2.93 -6.16 -17.92
CA VAL A 4 3.80 -5.89 -16.78
C VAL A 4 3.06 -4.94 -15.84
N ARG A 5 2.90 -5.33 -14.57
CA ARG A 5 2.25 -4.50 -13.55
C ARG A 5 3.28 -3.67 -12.81
N SER A 6 3.07 -2.36 -12.78
CA SER A 6 4.00 -1.41 -12.17
C SER A 6 3.21 -0.38 -11.39
N SER A 7 3.71 0.02 -10.22
CA SER A 7 3.10 1.06 -9.40
C SER A 7 4.18 1.91 -8.74
N VAL A 8 3.81 3.14 -8.40
CA VAL A 8 4.63 4.08 -7.64
C VAL A 8 3.85 4.54 -6.43
N GLY A 9 4.52 4.74 -5.30
CA GLY A 9 3.83 5.05 -4.06
C GLY A 9 4.75 5.61 -2.99
N ALA A 10 4.11 6.09 -1.93
CA ALA A 10 4.77 6.55 -0.72
C ALA A 10 4.21 5.80 0.48
N SER A 11 5.07 5.50 1.44
CA SER A 11 4.68 4.84 2.68
C SER A 11 5.08 5.69 3.88
N ILE A 12 4.17 5.81 4.84
CA ILE A 12 4.43 6.38 6.15
C ILE A 12 4.49 5.23 7.14
N LEU A 13 5.60 5.13 7.86
CA LEU A 13 5.76 4.26 9.01
C LEU A 13 5.87 5.12 10.26
N TRP A 14 4.92 4.96 11.18
CA TRP A 14 4.85 5.74 12.40
C TRP A 14 4.87 4.81 13.61
N SER A 15 5.97 4.85 14.37
CA SER A 15 6.08 4.21 15.68
C SER A 15 5.38 5.08 16.72
N SER A 16 4.09 4.86 16.92
CA SER A 16 3.32 5.56 17.96
C SER A 16 3.50 4.88 19.33
N PRO A 17 3.22 5.58 20.44
CA PRO A 17 3.27 5.00 21.78
C PRO A 17 2.35 3.77 21.99
N VAL A 18 1.36 3.59 21.12
CA VAL A 18 0.37 2.49 21.20
C VAL A 18 0.63 1.35 20.21
N GLY A 19 1.69 1.46 19.39
CA GLY A 19 2.04 0.46 18.38
C GLY A 19 2.48 1.06 17.04
N VAL A 20 2.91 0.20 16.13
CA VAL A 20 3.36 0.61 14.78
C VAL A 20 2.15 0.82 13.88
N LEU A 21 2.07 2.01 13.31
CA LEU A 21 1.10 2.39 12.30
C LEU A 21 1.80 2.48 10.95
N ARG A 22 1.20 1.89 9.93
CA ARG A 22 1.69 1.96 8.55
C ARG A 22 0.56 2.38 7.63
N ALA A 23 0.84 3.41 6.83
CA ALA A 23 -0.04 3.88 5.78
C ALA A 23 0.74 3.82 4.46
N ASP A 24 0.27 3.04 3.49
CA ASP A 24 0.83 2.96 2.15
C ASP A 24 -0.15 3.61 1.16
N PHE A 25 0.35 4.53 0.34
CA PHE A 25 -0.38 5.12 -0.79
C PHE A 25 0.32 4.69 -2.07
N SER A 26 -0.41 4.05 -2.97
CA SER A 26 0.13 3.52 -4.23
C SER A 26 -0.74 3.91 -5.42
N HIS A 27 -0.09 4.29 -6.51
CA HIS A 27 -0.71 4.59 -7.79
C HIS A 27 -0.15 3.64 -8.84
N ASP A 28 -1.04 2.95 -9.55
CA ASP A 28 -0.66 1.96 -10.56
C ASP A 28 -0.32 2.66 -11.88
N LEU A 29 0.91 2.48 -12.36
CA LEU A 29 1.40 2.96 -13.65
C LEU A 29 0.98 2.05 -14.80
N SER A 30 0.97 0.74 -14.55
CA SER A 30 0.54 -0.25 -15.52
C SER A 30 -0.30 -1.34 -14.83
N LYS A 31 -1.53 -1.53 -15.32
CA LYS A 31 -2.49 -2.50 -14.82
C LYS A 31 -3.20 -3.21 -15.96
N ALA A 32 -3.57 -4.47 -15.78
CA ALA A 32 -4.47 -5.13 -16.70
C ALA A 32 -5.92 -4.68 -16.44
N SER A 33 -6.79 -4.79 -17.43
CA SER A 33 -8.22 -4.45 -17.28
C SER A 33 -8.97 -5.36 -16.28
N THR A 34 -8.36 -6.48 -15.91
CA THR A 34 -8.89 -7.45 -14.94
C THR A 34 -8.34 -7.25 -13.52
N ASP A 35 -7.50 -6.23 -13.30
CA ASP A 35 -6.85 -6.03 -12.00
C ASP A 35 -7.66 -5.09 -11.11
N ASP A 36 -7.92 -5.54 -9.88
CA ASP A 36 -8.46 -4.71 -8.80
C ASP A 36 -7.33 -3.90 -8.15
N THR A 37 -7.45 -2.57 -8.19
CA THR A 37 -6.43 -1.66 -7.70
C THR A 37 -6.73 -1.21 -6.27
N GLN A 38 -5.73 -1.27 -5.38
CA GLN A 38 -5.82 -0.72 -4.02
C GLN A 38 -4.92 0.50 -3.92
N PHE A 39 -5.53 1.70 -3.85
CA PHE A 39 -4.78 2.96 -3.81
C PHE A 39 -4.29 3.35 -2.41
N PHE A 40 -4.91 2.81 -1.36
CA PHE A 40 -4.58 3.08 0.03
C PHE A 40 -4.66 1.82 0.88
N ARG A 41 -3.65 1.62 1.72
CA ARG A 41 -3.61 0.54 2.71
C ARG A 41 -3.16 1.08 4.06
N PHE A 42 -3.91 0.73 5.11
CA PHE A 42 -3.57 1.06 6.48
C PHE A 42 -3.47 -0.20 7.33
N SER A 43 -2.43 -0.29 8.15
CA SER A 43 -2.27 -1.37 9.14
C SER A 43 -1.79 -0.82 10.48
N ALA A 44 -2.35 -1.35 11.56
CA ALA A 44 -1.98 -1.01 12.93
C ALA A 44 -1.59 -2.30 13.67
N GLY A 45 -0.33 -2.40 14.10
CA GLY A 45 0.18 -3.49 14.93
C GLY A 45 0.33 -3.03 16.38
N LYS A 46 -0.31 -3.72 17.32
CA LYS A 46 -0.06 -3.52 18.76
C LYS A 46 1.07 -4.45 19.19
N THR A 47 2.08 -3.90 19.86
CA THR A 47 3.11 -4.70 20.54
C THR A 47 2.64 -4.88 21.99
N PHE A 48 2.41 -6.13 22.41
CA PHE A 48 2.10 -6.51 23.79
C PHE A 48 3.32 -7.15 24.44
#